data_AF-A0A947A4H4-F1
#
_entry.id   AF-A0A947A4H4-F1
#
_cell.length_a   1.000
_cell.length_b   1.000
_cell.length_c   1.000
_cell.angle_alpha   90.00
_cell.angle_beta   90.00
_cell.angle_gamma   90.00
#
_symmetry.space_group_name_H-M   'P 1'
#
loop_
_entity.id
_entity.type
_entity.pdbx_description
1 polymer ?
#
loop_
_entity_poly.entity_id
_entity_poly.type
_entity_poly.pdbx_seq_one_letter_code
_entity_poly.pdbx_strand_id
1 'polypeptide(L)'
;MKRRILIMGAAGRDFHNFNTAYRDNPNFEVVAFTAAQIPNILGRKYPGALAGALYPNGIPIYHEKELNTLIEELEVDDVVFAYSDIPYEVLMHKSALVHTAGANFILLGPKETSLKSTKPLISIGATRTGCGKSQTARQLVELLMAEGLKVVAIRHPMPYGDLEAQRVQRYAALEDLEKHECTIEEMEEYEPHIVRGNVIYAGVDYEAILREAENDPDGCDLIVWDGGNNDFPFYETDLHITVTDPHRAGHG
;
A
#
# COMPACT_ATOMS: atom_id res chain seq x y z
N MET A 1 -20.30 -5.11 21.67
CA MET A 1 -20.57 -4.31 20.46
C MET A 1 -19.31 -4.34 19.61
N LYS A 2 -19.42 -4.47 18.28
CA LYS A 2 -18.23 -4.35 17.42
C LYS A 2 -17.77 -2.91 17.43
N ARG A 3 -16.46 -2.68 17.39
CA ARG A 3 -15.89 -1.34 17.33
C ARG A 3 -15.90 -0.88 15.87
N ARG A 4 -16.48 0.29 15.61
CA ARG A 4 -16.76 0.81 14.26
C ARG A 4 -15.61 1.68 13.78
N ILE A 5 -15.05 1.34 12.63
CA ILE A 5 -13.78 1.87 12.14
C ILE A 5 -14.01 2.61 10.83
N LEU A 6 -13.48 3.82 10.72
CA LEU A 6 -13.31 4.53 9.45
C LEU A 6 -11.82 4.62 9.14
N ILE A 7 -11.41 4.30 7.92
CA ILE A 7 -9.99 4.37 7.53
C ILE A 7 -9.81 5.52 6.54
N MET A 8 -8.97 6.48 6.88
CA MET A 8 -8.65 7.61 6.00
C MET A 8 -7.31 7.42 5.32
N GLY A 9 -7.26 7.58 3.99
CA GLY A 9 -6.05 7.34 3.23
C GLY A 9 -6.15 7.72 1.75
N ALA A 10 -5.19 7.20 0.99
CA ALA A 10 -5.00 7.51 -0.42
C ALA A 10 -4.91 6.25 -1.30
N ALA A 11 -5.74 5.23 -1.04
CA ALA A 11 -5.79 3.96 -1.79
C ALA A 11 -4.42 3.30 -1.92
N GLY A 12 -3.88 2.88 -0.79
CA GLY A 12 -2.62 2.17 -0.66
C GLY A 12 -2.55 1.57 0.72
N ARG A 13 -1.96 2.32 1.66
CA ARG A 13 -1.84 1.90 3.05
C ARG A 13 -3.19 1.74 3.76
N ASP A 14 -4.23 2.46 3.38
CA ASP A 14 -5.59 2.27 3.91
C ASP A 14 -6.13 0.86 3.61
N PHE A 15 -6.05 0.41 2.36
CA PHE A 15 -6.44 -0.95 1.97
C PHE A 15 -5.53 -2.00 2.62
N HIS A 16 -4.22 -1.72 2.69
CA HIS A 16 -3.28 -2.60 3.39
C HIS A 16 -3.64 -2.77 4.87
N ASN A 17 -3.82 -1.65 5.59
CA ASN A 17 -4.23 -1.66 7.00
C ASN A 17 -5.57 -2.40 7.20
N PHE A 18 -6.53 -2.21 6.29
CA PHE A 18 -7.78 -2.97 6.29
C PHE A 18 -7.52 -4.47 6.18
N ASN A 19 -6.78 -4.88 5.15
CA ASN A 19 -6.52 -6.28 4.84
C ASN A 19 -5.77 -7.00 5.98
N THR A 20 -4.86 -6.32 6.67
CA THR A 20 -4.03 -6.95 7.72
C THR A 20 -4.66 -6.89 9.11
N ALA A 21 -5.27 -5.77 9.49
CA ALA A 21 -5.71 -5.56 10.88
C ALA A 21 -7.22 -5.82 11.09
N TYR A 22 -8.04 -5.71 10.05
CA TYR A 22 -9.50 -5.62 10.20
C TYR A 22 -10.32 -6.63 9.40
N ARG A 23 -9.87 -7.03 8.19
CA ARG A 23 -10.64 -7.82 7.20
C ARG A 23 -11.38 -9.01 7.80
N ASP A 24 -10.67 -9.84 8.55
CA ASP A 24 -11.18 -11.10 9.10
C ASP A 24 -11.38 -11.06 10.63
N ASN A 25 -11.34 -9.86 11.23
CA ASN A 25 -11.44 -9.69 12.68
C ASN A 25 -12.88 -9.34 13.12
N PRO A 26 -13.63 -10.25 13.76
CA PRO A 26 -15.04 -10.04 14.07
C PRO A 26 -15.28 -9.00 15.19
N ASN A 27 -14.23 -8.55 15.88
CA ASN A 27 -14.33 -7.51 16.90
C ASN A 27 -14.49 -6.10 16.30
N PHE A 28 -14.16 -5.93 15.02
CA PHE A 28 -14.20 -4.67 14.31
C PHE A 28 -15.22 -4.70 13.18
N GLU A 29 -15.70 -3.52 12.81
CA GLU A 29 -16.53 -3.30 11.63
C GLU A 29 -16.02 -2.04 10.92
N VAL A 30 -15.41 -2.20 9.76
CA VAL A 30 -14.94 -1.08 8.95
C VAL A 30 -16.10 -0.57 8.11
N VAL A 31 -16.62 0.58 8.49
CA VAL A 31 -17.87 1.13 7.96
C VAL A 31 -17.66 1.99 6.73
N ALA A 32 -16.44 2.53 6.56
CA ALA A 32 -16.10 3.42 5.47
C ALA A 32 -14.58 3.55 5.28
N PHE A 33 -14.19 3.82 4.04
CA PHE A 33 -12.94 4.52 3.72
C PHE A 33 -13.23 5.98 3.37
N THR A 34 -12.24 6.84 3.51
CA THR A 34 -12.26 8.18 2.91
C THR A 34 -11.02 8.44 2.08
N ALA A 35 -11.19 9.13 0.95
CA ALA A 35 -10.09 9.55 0.10
C ALA A 35 -10.08 11.08 -0.10
N ALA A 36 -8.89 11.69 -0.07
CA ALA A 36 -8.72 13.13 -0.29
C ALA A 36 -8.87 13.52 -1.77
N GLN A 37 -8.06 12.92 -2.66
CA GLN A 37 -8.03 13.22 -4.10
C GLN A 37 -7.43 12.04 -4.88
N ILE A 38 -8.24 11.06 -5.24
CA ILE A 38 -7.82 9.99 -6.16
C ILE A 38 -8.76 10.01 -7.36
N PRO A 39 -8.25 10.21 -8.58
CA PRO A 39 -9.04 10.08 -9.79
C PRO A 39 -9.79 8.75 -9.78
N ASN A 40 -11.08 8.79 -10.13
CA ASN A 40 -11.90 7.59 -10.34
C ASN A 40 -12.07 6.63 -9.14
N ILE A 41 -11.80 7.06 -7.89
CA ILE A 41 -12.09 6.24 -6.69
C ILE A 41 -13.31 6.73 -5.88
N LEU A 42 -13.60 8.02 -5.92
CA LEU A 42 -14.66 8.61 -5.10
C LEU A 42 -16.04 8.10 -5.56
N GLY A 43 -16.86 7.65 -4.60
CA GLY A 43 -18.16 7.04 -4.87
C GLY A 43 -18.11 5.56 -5.25
N ARG A 44 -16.92 4.94 -5.24
CA ARG A 44 -16.76 3.49 -5.38
C ARG A 44 -16.80 2.80 -4.02
N LYS A 45 -16.68 1.47 -4.07
CA LYS A 45 -16.51 0.62 -2.91
C LYS A 45 -15.17 -0.09 -3.01
N TYR A 46 -14.54 -0.33 -1.86
CA TYR A 46 -13.58 -1.42 -1.76
C TYR A 46 -14.34 -2.73 -2.02
N PRO A 47 -13.96 -3.53 -3.03
CA PRO A 47 -14.84 -4.56 -3.56
C PRO A 47 -15.09 -5.70 -2.58
N GLY A 48 -16.32 -6.24 -2.57
CA GLY A 48 -16.68 -7.37 -1.71
C GLY A 48 -15.84 -8.62 -1.98
N ALA A 49 -15.39 -8.82 -3.23
CA ALA A 49 -14.51 -9.92 -3.60
C ALA A 49 -13.12 -9.85 -2.93
N LEU A 50 -12.68 -8.65 -2.52
CA LEU A 50 -11.42 -8.42 -1.81
C LEU A 50 -11.61 -8.22 -0.30
N ALA A 51 -12.82 -7.87 0.12
CA ALA A 51 -13.11 -7.46 1.48
C ALA A 51 -13.34 -8.63 2.46
N GLY A 52 -13.33 -9.88 1.97
CA GLY A 52 -13.50 -11.07 2.81
C GLY A 52 -14.95 -11.32 3.23
N ALA A 53 -15.17 -12.41 3.99
CA ALA A 53 -16.50 -12.93 4.28
C ALA A 53 -17.37 -11.99 5.14
N LEU A 54 -16.75 -11.07 5.89
CA LEU A 54 -17.46 -10.11 6.73
C LEU A 54 -18.07 -8.94 5.93
N TYR A 55 -17.64 -8.73 4.68
CA TYR A 55 -18.02 -7.55 3.87
C TYR A 55 -18.46 -7.96 2.44
N PRO A 56 -19.48 -8.82 2.27
CA PRO A 56 -19.89 -9.35 0.96
C PRO A 56 -20.35 -8.25 -0.02
N ASN A 57 -20.78 -7.10 0.49
CA ASN A 57 -21.26 -5.97 -0.31
C ASN A 57 -20.19 -4.89 -0.57
N GLY A 58 -18.94 -5.16 -0.17
CA GLY A 58 -17.85 -4.20 -0.16
C GLY A 58 -18.00 -3.11 0.91
N ILE A 59 -17.05 -2.19 0.94
CA ILE A 59 -17.00 -1.08 1.91
C ILE A 59 -17.01 0.25 1.15
N PRO A 60 -17.90 1.20 1.48
CA PRO A 60 -18.00 2.46 0.76
C PRO A 60 -16.74 3.34 0.92
N ILE A 61 -16.41 4.09 -0.13
CA ILE A 61 -15.32 5.07 -0.16
C ILE A 61 -15.93 6.46 -0.37
N TYR A 62 -15.87 7.30 0.65
CA TYR A 62 -16.43 8.66 0.64
C TYR A 62 -15.36 9.72 0.41
N HIS A 63 -15.79 10.96 0.15
CA HIS A 63 -14.86 12.07 0.12
C HIS A 63 -14.43 12.43 1.53
N GLU A 64 -13.13 12.62 1.76
CA GLU A 64 -12.61 13.03 3.07
C GLU A 64 -13.23 14.34 3.63
N LYS A 65 -13.75 15.22 2.78
CA LYS A 65 -14.46 16.43 3.24
C LYS A 65 -15.70 16.13 4.09
N GLU A 66 -16.26 14.93 3.95
CA GLU A 66 -17.44 14.48 4.67
C GLU A 66 -17.08 13.84 6.03
N LEU A 67 -15.78 13.76 6.39
CA LEU A 67 -15.29 13.03 7.56
C LEU A 67 -16.04 13.36 8.86
N ASN A 68 -16.29 14.64 9.16
CA ASN A 68 -17.01 15.02 10.38
C ASN A 68 -18.43 14.45 10.41
N THR A 69 -19.17 14.61 9.32
CA THR A 69 -20.53 14.09 9.18
C THR A 69 -20.55 12.56 9.24
N LEU A 70 -19.59 11.91 8.59
CA LEU A 70 -19.48 10.44 8.58
C LEU A 70 -19.19 9.87 9.97
N ILE A 71 -18.38 10.55 10.78
CA ILE A 71 -18.08 10.10 12.16
C ILE A 71 -19.37 10.04 12.98
N GLU A 72 -20.22 11.06 12.87
CA GLU A 72 -21.49 11.12 13.58
C GLU A 72 -22.52 10.14 13.01
N GLU A 73 -22.76 10.18 11.69
CA GLU A 73 -23.82 9.39 11.04
C GLU A 73 -23.54 7.89 11.03
N LEU A 74 -22.27 7.50 10.91
CA LEU A 74 -21.87 6.09 10.93
C LEU A 74 -21.50 5.60 12.33
N GLU A 75 -21.66 6.42 13.37
CA GLU A 75 -21.32 6.09 14.77
C GLU A 75 -19.89 5.53 14.88
N VAL A 76 -18.90 6.26 14.33
CA VAL A 76 -17.50 5.80 14.27
C VAL A 76 -16.83 5.88 15.63
N ASP A 77 -16.24 4.78 16.09
CA ASP A 77 -15.44 4.74 17.32
C ASP A 77 -14.00 5.18 17.07
N ASP A 78 -13.39 4.70 15.98
CA ASP A 78 -11.99 4.96 15.63
C ASP A 78 -11.86 5.42 14.17
N VAL A 79 -11.10 6.49 13.98
CA VAL A 79 -10.56 6.86 12.67
C VAL A 79 -9.10 6.43 12.60
N VAL A 80 -8.82 5.50 11.70
CA VAL A 80 -7.47 5.00 11.42
C VAL A 80 -6.85 5.86 10.34
N PHE A 81 -5.72 6.49 10.68
CA PHE A 81 -4.97 7.31 9.74
C PHE A 81 -3.97 6.47 8.95
N ALA A 82 -4.11 6.47 7.63
CA ALA A 82 -3.36 5.62 6.71
C ALA A 82 -2.78 6.38 5.51
N TYR A 83 -2.41 7.66 5.70
CA TYR A 83 -1.58 8.38 4.74
C TYR A 83 -0.08 8.22 5.05
N SER A 84 0.73 8.47 4.03
CA SER A 84 2.17 8.69 4.11
C SER A 84 2.56 9.98 3.42
N ASP A 85 3.79 10.41 3.65
CA ASP A 85 4.42 11.61 3.08
C ASP A 85 3.60 12.89 3.30
N ILE A 86 3.01 13.00 4.50
CA ILE A 86 2.26 14.16 4.95
C ILE A 86 3.01 14.92 6.06
N PRO A 87 2.94 16.26 6.09
CA PRO A 87 3.57 17.04 7.16
C PRO A 87 2.97 16.73 8.54
N TYR A 88 3.81 16.76 9.58
CA TYR A 88 3.39 16.56 10.97
C TYR A 88 2.21 17.47 11.38
N GLU A 89 2.24 18.74 10.99
CA GLU A 89 1.15 19.68 11.30
C GLU A 89 -0.19 19.24 10.69
N VAL A 90 -0.18 18.72 9.47
CA VAL A 90 -1.38 18.20 8.81
C VAL A 90 -1.90 16.97 9.55
N LEU A 91 -1.03 16.05 9.96
CA LEU A 91 -1.40 14.90 10.79
C LEU A 91 -2.13 15.34 12.05
N MET A 92 -1.54 16.28 12.78
CA MET A 92 -2.09 16.76 14.05
C MET A 92 -3.38 17.54 13.87
N HIS A 93 -3.54 18.28 12.77
CA HIS A 93 -4.82 18.90 12.41
C HIS A 93 -5.91 17.87 12.15
N LYS A 94 -5.62 16.77 11.44
CA LYS A 94 -6.58 15.67 11.24
C LYS A 94 -6.97 15.01 12.56
N SER A 95 -5.99 14.75 13.43
CA SER A 95 -6.23 14.19 14.77
C SER A 95 -7.15 15.09 15.61
N ALA A 96 -6.91 16.40 15.64
CA ALA A 96 -7.75 17.34 16.37
C ALA A 96 -9.18 17.38 15.84
N LEU A 97 -9.37 17.32 14.53
CA LEU A 97 -10.68 17.27 13.88
C LEU A 97 -11.44 15.99 14.24
N VAL A 98 -10.79 14.83 14.18
CA VAL A 98 -11.39 13.53 14.56
C VAL A 98 -11.83 13.54 16.03
N HIS A 99 -10.98 14.01 16.95
CA HIS A 99 -11.34 14.10 18.36
C HIS A 99 -12.49 15.08 18.62
N THR A 100 -12.55 16.19 17.87
CA THR A 100 -13.67 17.15 17.98
C THR A 100 -14.99 16.52 17.56
N ALA A 101 -14.96 15.63 16.56
CA ALA A 101 -16.12 14.84 16.12
C ALA A 101 -16.44 13.64 17.04
N GLY A 102 -15.63 13.38 18.07
CA GLY A 102 -15.91 12.39 19.12
C GLY A 102 -15.34 10.98 18.92
N ALA A 103 -14.60 10.74 17.83
CA ALA A 103 -13.93 9.45 17.58
C ALA A 103 -12.48 9.46 18.09
N ASN A 104 -11.90 8.28 18.33
CA ASN A 104 -10.47 8.15 18.60
C ASN A 104 -9.67 8.27 17.31
N PHE A 105 -8.44 8.77 17.41
CA PHE A 105 -7.51 8.83 16.30
C PHE A 105 -6.40 7.77 16.45
N ILE A 106 -6.32 6.84 15.49
CA ILE A 106 -5.45 5.66 15.58
C ILE A 106 -4.33 5.71 14.54
N LEU A 107 -3.10 5.45 15.00
CA LEU A 107 -1.92 5.23 14.17
C LEU A 107 -1.45 3.79 14.30
N LEU A 108 -1.71 2.98 13.27
CA LEU A 108 -1.23 1.61 13.22
C LEU A 108 0.28 1.59 12.95
N GLY A 109 1.00 0.80 13.75
CA GLY A 109 2.43 0.57 13.61
C GLY A 109 2.77 -0.75 12.92
N PRO A 110 4.04 -0.96 12.52
CA PRO A 110 4.47 -2.12 11.75
C PRO A 110 4.10 -3.48 12.37
N LYS A 111 4.06 -3.60 13.70
CA LYS A 111 3.68 -4.85 14.37
C LYS A 111 2.29 -5.36 14.00
N GLU A 112 1.36 -4.45 13.67
CA GLU A 112 -0.02 -4.77 13.33
C GLU A 112 -0.24 -4.91 11.82
N THR A 113 0.72 -4.45 11.01
CA THR A 113 0.54 -4.28 9.55
C THR A 113 1.60 -4.97 8.71
N SER A 114 2.71 -5.45 9.27
CA SER A 114 3.75 -6.11 8.51
C SER A 114 3.40 -7.58 8.25
N LEU A 115 3.54 -8.00 6.99
CA LEU A 115 3.33 -9.37 6.54
C LEU A 115 4.64 -10.14 6.49
N LYS A 116 4.65 -11.37 6.99
CA LYS A 116 5.84 -12.20 7.00
C LYS A 116 6.04 -12.97 5.70
N SER A 117 7.26 -12.88 5.15
CA SER A 117 7.67 -13.68 4.01
C SER A 117 8.31 -15.02 4.42
N THR A 118 8.17 -16.01 3.54
CA THR A 118 8.90 -17.29 3.56
C THR A 118 10.25 -17.20 2.83
N LYS A 119 10.49 -16.11 2.09
CA LYS A 119 11.73 -15.82 1.37
C LYS A 119 12.50 -14.70 2.08
N PRO A 120 13.83 -14.63 1.92
CA PRO A 120 14.58 -13.44 2.30
C PRO A 120 13.99 -12.20 1.64
N LEU A 121 13.79 -11.13 2.42
CA LEU A 121 13.16 -9.90 1.95
C LEU A 121 13.98 -8.66 2.31
N ILE A 122 14.34 -7.90 1.28
CA ILE A 122 14.99 -6.59 1.42
C ILE A 122 13.96 -5.51 1.07
N SER A 123 13.81 -4.52 1.94
CA SER A 123 12.98 -3.35 1.66
C SER A 123 13.82 -2.13 1.35
N ILE A 124 13.37 -1.34 0.38
CA ILE A 124 13.88 -0.01 0.05
C ILE A 124 12.83 1.02 0.44
N GLY A 125 13.12 1.80 1.48
CA GLY A 125 12.32 2.94 1.92
C GLY A 125 13.02 4.26 1.65
N ALA A 126 12.36 5.37 1.96
CA ALA A 126 13.00 6.68 1.97
C ALA A 126 12.42 7.57 3.06
N THR A 127 13.19 8.56 3.46
CA THR A 127 12.71 9.61 4.36
C THR A 127 11.64 10.48 3.69
N ARG A 128 11.64 10.56 2.36
CA ARG A 128 10.68 11.35 1.56
C ARG A 128 10.58 10.86 0.11
N THR A 129 9.49 11.21 -0.56
CA THR A 129 9.38 11.06 -2.02
C THR A 129 10.46 11.86 -2.77
N GLY A 130 10.95 11.27 -3.87
CA GLY A 130 12.00 11.86 -4.69
C GLY A 130 13.42 11.74 -4.13
N CYS A 131 13.68 10.85 -3.17
CA CYS A 131 15.04 10.57 -2.68
C CYS A 131 15.83 9.56 -3.54
N GLY A 132 15.20 8.94 -4.54
CA GLY A 132 15.87 7.97 -5.43
C GLY A 132 15.70 6.50 -5.02
N LYS A 133 14.59 6.14 -4.35
CA LYS A 133 14.29 4.75 -3.95
C LYS A 133 14.34 3.78 -5.13
N SER A 134 13.62 4.08 -6.21
CA SER A 134 13.46 3.14 -7.32
C SER A 134 14.75 2.96 -8.12
N GLN A 135 15.60 3.98 -8.22
CA GLN A 135 16.96 3.85 -8.75
C GLN A 135 17.81 2.92 -7.87
N THR A 136 17.72 3.08 -6.54
CA THR A 136 18.44 2.24 -5.58
C THR A 136 17.95 0.80 -5.63
N ALA A 137 16.63 0.59 -5.70
CA ALA A 137 16.02 -0.73 -5.83
C ALA A 137 16.46 -1.43 -7.12
N ARG A 138 16.38 -0.76 -8.27
CA ARG A 138 16.84 -1.32 -9.55
C ARG A 138 18.32 -1.70 -9.53
N GLN A 139 19.18 -0.84 -9.00
CA GLN A 139 20.61 -1.14 -8.88
C GLN A 139 20.86 -2.35 -7.99
N LEU A 140 20.14 -2.47 -6.87
CA LEU A 140 20.26 -3.63 -5.98
C LEU A 140 19.80 -4.91 -6.67
N VAL A 141 18.66 -4.88 -7.36
CA VAL A 141 18.13 -6.03 -8.12
C VAL A 141 19.15 -6.48 -9.17
N GLU A 142 19.71 -5.55 -9.96
CA GLU A 142 20.75 -5.88 -10.96
C GLU A 142 21.97 -6.57 -10.32
N LEU A 143 22.46 -6.06 -9.19
CA LEU A 143 23.60 -6.66 -8.48
C LEU A 143 23.29 -8.07 -7.99
N LEU A 144 22.10 -8.30 -7.43
CA LEU A 144 21.68 -9.61 -6.94
C LEU A 144 21.49 -10.61 -8.08
N MET A 145 20.91 -10.17 -9.22
CA MET A 145 20.78 -10.99 -10.42
C MET A 145 22.14 -11.33 -11.05
N ALA A 146 23.11 -10.40 -11.00
CA ALA A 146 24.47 -10.65 -11.48
C ALA A 146 25.20 -11.73 -10.66
N GLU A 147 24.82 -11.91 -9.38
CA GLU A 147 25.26 -13.02 -8.52
C GLU A 147 24.47 -14.32 -8.76
N GLY A 148 23.55 -14.33 -9.75
CA GLY A 148 22.78 -15.51 -10.15
C GLY A 148 21.53 -15.79 -9.32
N LEU A 149 21.10 -14.84 -8.48
CA LEU A 149 19.86 -14.97 -7.70
C LEU A 149 18.64 -14.65 -8.56
N LYS A 150 17.56 -15.41 -8.34
CA LYS A 150 16.24 -15.09 -8.89
C LYS A 150 15.54 -14.10 -7.97
N VAL A 151 15.52 -12.84 -8.39
CA VAL A 151 14.93 -11.75 -7.62
C VAL A 151 13.54 -11.42 -8.15
N VAL A 152 12.58 -11.27 -7.25
CA VAL A 152 11.25 -10.74 -7.57
C VAL A 152 11.10 -9.39 -6.87
N ALA A 153 10.73 -8.35 -7.64
CA ALA A 153 10.43 -7.05 -7.08
C ALA A 153 8.94 -6.93 -6.77
N ILE A 154 8.58 -6.35 -5.62
CA ILE A 154 7.20 -5.94 -5.33
C ILE A 154 7.15 -4.41 -5.32
N ARG A 155 6.21 -3.85 -6.09
CA ARG A 155 6.00 -2.41 -6.21
C ARG A 155 4.67 -2.00 -5.58
N HIS A 156 4.66 -0.78 -5.06
CA HIS A 156 3.41 -0.14 -4.63
C HIS A 156 2.55 0.15 -5.86
N PRO A 157 1.26 -0.26 -5.90
CA PRO A 157 0.40 0.02 -7.06
C PRO A 157 0.00 1.49 -7.11
N MET A 158 -0.46 1.91 -8.29
CA MET A 158 -1.28 3.10 -8.49
C MET A 158 -2.72 2.66 -8.78
N PRO A 159 -3.61 2.52 -7.76
CA PRO A 159 -4.90 1.87 -7.96
C PRO A 159 -5.97 2.82 -8.53
N TYR A 160 -5.69 3.36 -9.71
CA TYR A 160 -6.60 4.22 -10.46
C TYR A 160 -7.65 3.42 -11.24
N GLY A 161 -7.43 2.12 -11.43
CA GLY A 161 -8.23 1.24 -12.27
C GLY A 161 -9.25 0.38 -11.52
N ASP A 162 -9.49 -0.82 -12.04
CA ASP A 162 -10.34 -1.82 -11.39
C ASP A 162 -9.59 -2.53 -10.26
N LEU A 163 -10.00 -2.29 -9.02
CA LEU A 163 -9.37 -2.88 -7.84
C LEU A 163 -9.39 -4.42 -7.84
N GLU A 164 -10.45 -5.05 -8.36
CA GLU A 164 -10.53 -6.52 -8.42
C GLU A 164 -9.53 -7.08 -9.43
N ALA A 165 -9.42 -6.45 -10.61
CA ALA A 165 -8.42 -6.82 -11.62
C ALA A 165 -7.00 -6.54 -11.13
N GLN A 166 -6.81 -5.46 -10.36
CA GLN A 166 -5.55 -5.05 -9.75
C GLN A 166 -5.29 -5.74 -8.39
N ARG A 167 -5.94 -6.87 -8.09
CA ARG A 167 -5.67 -7.60 -6.84
C ARG A 167 -4.22 -8.06 -6.76
N VAL A 168 -3.76 -8.78 -7.79
CA VAL A 168 -2.38 -9.24 -7.99
C VAL A 168 -2.08 -9.23 -9.48
N GLN A 169 -1.05 -8.50 -9.88
CA GLN A 169 -0.58 -8.43 -11.26
C GLN A 169 0.91 -8.74 -11.30
N ARG A 170 1.28 -9.66 -12.19
CA ARG A 170 2.66 -10.03 -12.50
C ARG A 170 3.06 -9.39 -13.82
N TYR A 171 4.27 -8.84 -13.86
CA TYR A 171 4.90 -8.23 -15.03
C TYR A 171 6.28 -8.84 -15.24
N ALA A 172 6.45 -9.56 -16.34
CA ALA A 172 7.72 -10.19 -16.73
C ALA A 172 8.12 -9.86 -18.16
N ALA A 173 7.19 -9.37 -18.98
CA ALA A 173 7.44 -8.92 -20.34
C ALA A 173 6.71 -7.59 -20.63
N LEU A 174 7.12 -6.86 -21.67
CA LEU A 174 6.56 -5.54 -21.98
C LEU A 174 5.07 -5.64 -22.36
N GLU A 175 4.67 -6.77 -22.93
CA GLU A 175 3.28 -7.08 -23.27
C GLU A 175 2.38 -7.16 -22.04
N ASP A 176 2.94 -7.42 -20.83
CA ASP A 176 2.16 -7.39 -19.59
C ASP A 176 1.70 -5.96 -19.25
N LEU A 177 2.42 -4.92 -19.67
CA LEU A 177 2.02 -3.52 -19.44
C LEU A 177 0.73 -3.19 -20.18
N GLU A 178 0.60 -3.64 -21.44
CA GLU A 178 -0.61 -3.47 -22.24
C GLU A 178 -1.74 -4.36 -21.71
N LYS A 179 -1.44 -5.63 -21.43
CA LYS A 179 -2.41 -6.61 -20.90
C LYS A 179 -3.12 -6.13 -19.63
N HIS A 180 -2.38 -5.45 -18.76
CA HIS A 180 -2.89 -4.94 -17.49
C HIS A 180 -3.35 -3.48 -17.56
N GLU A 181 -3.43 -2.90 -18.77
CA GLU A 181 -3.87 -1.53 -19.02
C GLU A 181 -3.13 -0.49 -18.16
N CYS A 182 -1.80 -0.65 -18.03
CA CYS A 182 -0.99 0.22 -17.20
C CYS A 182 -1.12 1.69 -17.63
N THR A 183 -1.24 2.55 -16.63
CA THR A 183 -1.11 4.00 -16.80
C THR A 183 0.32 4.40 -17.16
N ILE A 184 0.51 5.64 -17.63
CA ILE A 184 1.84 6.15 -17.99
C ILE A 184 2.74 6.13 -16.75
N GLU A 185 2.21 6.52 -15.59
CA GLU A 185 2.91 6.53 -14.31
C GLU A 185 3.35 5.12 -13.89
N GLU A 186 2.51 4.11 -14.10
CA GLU A 186 2.88 2.72 -13.85
C GLU A 186 3.95 2.21 -14.82
N MET A 187 3.82 2.54 -16.12
CA MET A 187 4.82 2.18 -17.12
C MET A 187 6.19 2.78 -16.81
N GLU A 188 6.25 4.06 -16.42
CA GLU A 188 7.50 4.74 -16.01
C GLU A 188 8.20 4.02 -14.85
N GLU A 189 7.43 3.37 -13.97
CA GLU A 189 7.97 2.63 -12.83
C GLU A 189 8.26 1.15 -13.13
N TYR A 190 7.48 0.50 -13.99
CA TYR A 190 7.56 -0.94 -14.23
C TYR A 190 8.47 -1.31 -15.41
N GLU A 191 8.35 -0.61 -16.54
CA GLU A 191 9.14 -0.87 -17.75
C GLU A 191 10.64 -0.97 -17.46
N PRO A 192 11.26 -0.08 -16.65
CA PRO A 192 12.69 -0.15 -16.35
C PRO A 192 13.12 -1.48 -15.72
N HIS A 193 12.29 -2.14 -14.92
CA HIS A 193 12.65 -3.46 -14.37
C HIS A 193 12.53 -4.57 -15.41
N ILE A 194 11.47 -4.54 -16.21
CA ILE A 194 11.16 -5.56 -17.22
C ILE A 194 12.27 -5.61 -18.28
N VAL A 195 12.70 -4.45 -18.79
CA VAL A 195 13.79 -4.38 -19.80
C VAL A 195 15.15 -4.83 -19.25
N ARG A 196 15.30 -4.90 -17.92
CA ARG A 196 16.48 -5.44 -17.24
C ARG A 196 16.35 -6.94 -16.90
N GLY A 197 15.25 -7.58 -17.31
CA GLY A 197 14.98 -8.99 -17.09
C GLY A 197 14.46 -9.32 -15.69
N ASN A 198 14.05 -8.33 -14.90
CA ASN A 198 13.50 -8.53 -13.56
C ASN A 198 11.96 -8.68 -13.61
N VAL A 199 11.42 -9.54 -12.75
CA VAL A 199 9.97 -9.69 -12.58
C VAL A 199 9.45 -8.71 -11.52
N ILE A 200 8.30 -8.11 -11.78
CA ILE A 200 7.58 -7.28 -10.82
C ILE A 200 6.22 -7.89 -10.49
N TYR A 201 5.83 -7.79 -9.22
CA TYR A 201 4.45 -7.88 -8.81
C TYR A 201 3.95 -6.55 -8.25
N ALA A 202 2.69 -6.21 -8.57
CA ALA A 202 1.98 -5.06 -8.02
C ALA A 202 0.49 -5.37 -7.85
N GLY A 203 -0.20 -4.55 -7.06
CA GLY A 203 -1.64 -4.67 -6.82
C GLY A 203 -2.04 -4.25 -5.41
N VAL A 204 -3.33 -4.36 -5.09
CA VAL A 204 -3.89 -3.81 -3.85
C VAL A 204 -3.93 -4.79 -2.66
N ASP A 205 -3.72 -6.09 -2.90
CA ASP A 205 -3.70 -7.14 -1.87
C ASP A 205 -2.25 -7.61 -1.63
N TYR A 206 -1.51 -6.87 -0.79
CA TYR A 206 -0.09 -7.13 -0.51
C TYR A 206 0.19 -8.53 0.05
N GLU A 207 -0.77 -9.15 0.73
CA GLU A 207 -0.64 -10.53 1.18
C GLU A 207 -0.70 -11.49 0.00
N ALA A 208 -1.72 -11.37 -0.86
CA ALA A 208 -1.83 -12.19 -2.05
C ALA A 208 -0.62 -11.99 -2.99
N ILE A 209 -0.18 -10.74 -3.18
CA ILE A 209 1.03 -10.41 -3.96
C ILE A 209 2.26 -11.12 -3.39
N LEU A 210 2.45 -11.08 -2.07
CA LEU A 210 3.59 -11.73 -1.44
C LEU A 210 3.56 -13.23 -1.71
N ARG A 211 2.40 -13.89 -1.55
CA ARG A 211 2.27 -15.33 -1.79
C ARG A 211 2.55 -15.72 -3.23
N GLU A 212 2.11 -14.92 -4.19
CA GLU A 212 2.39 -15.16 -5.60
C GLU A 212 3.87 -14.90 -5.94
N ALA A 213 4.46 -13.83 -5.43
CA ALA A 213 5.89 -13.52 -5.62
C ALA A 213 6.81 -14.61 -5.03
N GLU A 214 6.48 -15.13 -3.85
CA GLU A 214 7.21 -16.23 -3.20
C GLU A 214 7.23 -17.52 -4.05
N ASN A 215 6.21 -17.70 -4.90
CA ASN A 215 5.99 -18.87 -5.74
C ASN A 215 6.06 -18.53 -7.24
N ASP A 216 6.79 -17.47 -7.60
CA ASP A 216 6.92 -17.04 -9.00
C ASP A 216 7.30 -18.24 -9.90
N PRO A 217 6.63 -18.41 -11.06
CA PRO A 217 6.86 -19.56 -11.93
C PRO A 217 8.29 -19.69 -12.46
N ASP A 218 9.03 -18.58 -12.56
CA ASP A 218 10.43 -18.58 -12.96
C ASP A 218 11.37 -18.81 -11.76
N GLY A 219 10.81 -18.83 -10.54
CA GLY A 219 11.46 -19.06 -9.26
C GLY A 219 11.78 -17.76 -8.52
N CYS A 220 11.78 -17.83 -7.18
CA CYS A 220 12.10 -16.70 -6.31
C CYS A 220 13.05 -17.14 -5.19
N ASP A 221 14.26 -16.60 -5.20
CA ASP A 221 15.26 -16.77 -4.15
C ASP A 221 15.21 -15.63 -3.12
N LEU A 222 14.84 -14.43 -3.56
CA LEU A 222 14.82 -13.21 -2.73
C LEU A 222 13.77 -12.23 -3.26
N ILE A 223 13.09 -11.53 -2.34
CA ILE A 223 12.13 -10.48 -2.65
C ILE A 223 12.73 -9.11 -2.35
N VAL A 224 12.63 -8.19 -3.31
CA VAL A 224 12.94 -6.77 -3.11
C VAL A 224 11.63 -5.99 -3.10
N TRP A 225 11.26 -5.41 -1.95
CA TRP A 225 10.14 -4.49 -1.88
C TRP A 225 10.63 -3.05 -2.10
N ASP A 226 10.25 -2.45 -3.23
CA ASP A 226 10.50 -1.03 -3.51
C ASP A 226 9.28 -0.22 -3.06
N GLY A 227 9.40 0.35 -1.86
CA GLY A 227 8.29 0.93 -1.12
C GLY A 227 7.67 2.18 -1.76
N GLY A 228 6.43 2.46 -1.37
CA GLY A 228 5.73 3.70 -1.73
C GLY A 228 6.14 4.86 -0.84
N ASN A 229 6.27 6.07 -1.40
CA ASN A 229 6.43 7.32 -0.64
C ASN A 229 7.51 7.25 0.46
N ASN A 230 7.15 7.53 1.71
CA ASN A 230 7.98 7.33 2.91
C ASN A 230 7.32 6.35 3.90
N ASP A 231 6.49 5.44 3.40
CA ASP A 231 5.89 4.41 4.24
C ASP A 231 6.96 3.50 4.85
N PHE A 232 6.68 3.01 6.05
CA PHE A 232 7.42 1.88 6.59
C PHE A 232 7.08 0.60 5.81
N PRO A 233 7.93 -0.45 5.89
CA PRO A 233 7.68 -1.71 5.21
C PRO A 233 6.35 -2.38 5.56
N PHE A 234 5.60 -2.72 4.51
CA PHE A 234 4.39 -3.56 4.62
C PHE A 234 4.73 -5.04 4.84
N TYR A 235 6.01 -5.39 4.76
CA TYR A 235 6.55 -6.71 5.00
C TYR A 235 7.52 -6.70 6.19
N GLU A 236 7.63 -7.83 6.90
CA GLU A 236 8.77 -8.07 7.78
C GLU A 236 10.03 -8.23 6.92
N THR A 237 11.09 -7.49 7.25
CA THR A 237 12.27 -7.39 6.38
C THR A 237 13.53 -7.90 7.08
N ASP A 238 14.32 -8.70 6.37
CA ASP A 238 15.64 -9.13 6.85
C ASP A 238 16.68 -8.00 6.74
N LEU A 239 16.48 -7.10 5.77
CA LEU A 239 17.25 -5.87 5.63
C LEU A 239 16.33 -4.73 5.20
N HIS A 240 16.43 -3.59 5.89
CA HIS A 240 15.77 -2.34 5.51
C HIS A 240 16.81 -1.31 5.12
N ILE A 241 16.75 -0.84 3.87
CA ILE A 241 17.59 0.23 3.33
C ILE A 241 16.72 1.48 3.22
N THR A 242 17.10 2.55 3.93
CA THR A 242 16.40 3.83 3.86
C THR A 242 17.23 4.83 3.07
N VAL A 243 16.67 5.35 1.98
CA VAL A 243 17.30 6.39 1.17
C VAL A 243 16.94 7.77 1.73
N THR A 244 17.94 8.65 1.85
CA THR A 244 17.75 10.00 2.35
C THR A 244 18.39 11.01 1.39
N ASP A 245 17.77 12.19 1.29
CA ASP A 245 18.33 13.31 0.54
C ASP A 245 18.98 14.31 1.51
N PRO A 246 20.33 14.38 1.55
CA PRO A 246 21.03 15.25 2.48
C PRO A 246 20.81 16.74 2.21
N HIS A 247 20.32 17.12 1.02
CA HIS A 247 20.03 18.53 0.69
C HIS A 247 18.68 18.99 1.23
N ARG A 248 17.83 18.08 1.71
CA ARG A 248 16.51 18.35 2.31
C ARG A 248 16.48 17.96 3.79
N ALA A 249 17.47 18.40 4.57
CA ALA A 249 17.51 18.17 6.01
C ALA A 249 16.29 18.79 6.72
N GLY A 250 15.72 18.07 7.70
CA GLY A 250 14.55 18.53 8.49
C GLY A 250 13.19 18.43 7.80
N HIS A 251 13.14 17.84 6.60
CA HIS A 251 11.92 17.70 5.80
C HIS A 251 11.29 16.29 5.86
N GLY A 252 11.73 15.45 6.80
CA GLY A 252 11.22 14.11 7.08
C GLY A 252 10.66 14.00 8.48
#